data_AF-A0A0C5CQ03-F1
#
_entry.id   AF-A0A0C5CQ03-F1
#
_cell.length_a   1.000
_cell.length_b   1.000
_cell.length_c   1.000
_cell.angle_alpha   90.00
_cell.angle_beta   90.00
_cell.angle_gamma   90.00
#
_symmetry.space_group_name_H-M   'P 1'
#
loop_
_entity.id
_entity.type
_entity.pdbx_description
1 polymer ?
#
loop_
_entity_poly.entity_id
_entity_poly.type
_entity_poly.pdbx_seq_one_letter_code
_entity_poly.pdbx_strand_id
1 'polypeptide(L)'
;MHYSLIFCLSMAALVSMSISRPTATEDRIRIMVRTTISRIKKIKDEHFQMSPEIDFGPDIDTPIDGLTSIFFHLSYLELRLRVLPEQHLKQVQVDLEALLRTLEGLAISQGCPLPNSETPVHKDQMAFPVTSNLQYLLELQRYLEKFCLNMDKLKWCKDTGVAERYIS
;
A
#
# COMPACT_ATOMS: atom_id res chain seq x y z
N MET A 1 -14.23 -29.23 -37.16
CA MET A 1 -14.57 -29.33 -35.72
C MET A 1 -13.40 -29.02 -34.79
N HIS A 2 -12.15 -29.46 -35.07
CA HIS A 2 -10.99 -29.21 -34.21
C HIS A 2 -10.67 -27.71 -33.94
N TYR A 3 -10.76 -26.84 -34.96
CA TYR A 3 -10.50 -25.40 -34.80
C TYR A 3 -11.45 -24.70 -33.82
N SER A 4 -12.73 -25.10 -33.79
CA SER A 4 -13.73 -24.53 -32.89
C SER A 4 -13.45 -24.91 -31.42
N LEU A 5 -12.98 -26.14 -31.21
CA LEU A 5 -12.60 -26.66 -29.89
C LEU A 5 -11.36 -25.94 -29.33
N ILE A 6 -10.35 -25.70 -30.18
CA ILE A 6 -9.15 -24.94 -29.82
C ILE A 6 -9.50 -23.48 -29.48
N PHE A 7 -10.37 -22.85 -30.27
CA PHE A 7 -10.82 -21.48 -30.01
C PHE A 7 -11.57 -21.38 -28.67
N CYS A 8 -12.51 -22.29 -28.40
CA CYS A 8 -13.24 -22.32 -27.13
C CYS A 8 -12.31 -22.54 -25.92
N LEU A 9 -11.32 -23.43 -26.03
CA LEU A 9 -10.33 -23.65 -24.97
C LEU A 9 -9.46 -22.42 -24.72
N SER A 10 -9.05 -21.71 -25.79
CA SER A 10 -8.27 -20.48 -25.66
C SER A 10 -9.06 -19.33 -25.01
N MET A 11 -10.34 -19.18 -25.36
CA MET A 11 -11.22 -18.19 -24.73
C MET A 11 -11.51 -18.55 -23.27
N ALA A 12 -11.74 -19.83 -22.95
CA ALA A 12 -11.95 -20.28 -21.59
C ALA A 12 -10.69 -20.06 -20.71
N ALA A 13 -9.49 -20.28 -21.26
CA ALA A 13 -8.23 -19.99 -20.57
C ALA A 13 -8.02 -18.49 -20.33
N LEU A 14 -8.39 -17.62 -21.29
CA LEU A 14 -8.33 -16.17 -21.11
C LEU A 14 -9.33 -15.69 -20.04
N VAL A 15 -10.54 -16.26 -20.04
CA VAL A 15 -11.58 -15.92 -19.04
C VAL A 15 -11.18 -16.42 -17.65
N SER A 16 -10.63 -17.63 -17.50
CA SER A 16 -10.19 -18.13 -16.20
C SER A 16 -9.03 -17.31 -15.62
N MET A 17 -8.05 -16.92 -16.46
CA MET A 17 -6.96 -16.01 -16.06
C MET A 17 -7.47 -14.63 -15.62
N SER A 18 -8.62 -14.19 -16.15
CA SER A 18 -9.24 -12.92 -15.79
C SER A 18 -9.98 -12.99 -14.45
N ILE A 19 -10.62 -14.12 -14.14
CA ILE A 19 -11.41 -14.32 -12.92
C ILE A 19 -10.53 -14.64 -11.70
N SER A 20 -9.41 -15.34 -11.88
CA SER A 20 -8.52 -15.75 -10.78
C SER A 20 -7.56 -14.66 -10.28
N ARG A 21 -7.42 -13.54 -11.01
CA ARG A 21 -6.45 -12.48 -10.73
C ARG A 21 -6.68 -11.65 -9.45
N PRO A 22 -7.92 -11.38 -8.98
CA PRO A 22 -8.14 -10.52 -7.82
C PRO A 22 -7.61 -11.13 -6.52
N THR A 23 -7.88 -12.42 -6.27
CA THR A 23 -7.57 -13.09 -5.00
C THR A 23 -6.08 -13.32 -4.80
N ALA A 24 -5.37 -13.78 -5.84
CA ALA A 24 -3.92 -14.00 -5.77
C ALA A 24 -3.13 -12.70 -5.54
N THR A 25 -3.63 -11.57 -6.05
CA THR A 25 -3.01 -10.26 -5.85
C THR A 25 -3.25 -9.75 -4.43
N GLU A 26 -4.46 -9.92 -3.90
CA GLU A 26 -4.78 -9.56 -2.52
C GLU A 26 -3.98 -10.38 -1.50
N ASP A 27 -3.90 -11.70 -1.67
CA ASP A 27 -3.10 -12.57 -0.80
C ASP A 27 -1.63 -12.17 -0.80
N ARG A 28 -1.09 -11.82 -1.97
CA ARG A 28 0.27 -11.29 -2.08
C ARG A 28 0.44 -9.99 -1.30
N ILE A 29 -0.48 -9.04 -1.45
CA ILE A 29 -0.45 -7.77 -0.70
C ILE A 29 -0.51 -8.05 0.81
N ARG A 30 -1.40 -8.94 1.25
CA ARG A 30 -1.55 -9.36 2.65
C ARG A 30 -0.25 -9.94 3.21
N ILE A 31 0.42 -10.80 2.44
CA ILE A 31 1.73 -11.35 2.82
C ILE A 31 2.75 -10.22 2.96
N MET A 32 2.88 -9.34 1.98
CA MET A 32 3.83 -8.22 2.00
C MET A 32 3.61 -7.31 3.21
N VAL A 33 2.36 -6.94 3.48
CA VAL A 33 1.96 -6.12 4.63
C VAL A 33 2.35 -6.80 5.96
N ARG A 34 2.02 -8.08 6.12
CA ARG A 34 2.34 -8.84 7.35
C ARG A 34 3.85 -9.00 7.54
N THR A 35 4.60 -9.23 6.47
CA THR A 35 6.06 -9.29 6.51
C THR A 35 6.66 -7.96 6.95
N THR A 36 6.18 -6.84 6.41
CA THR A 36 6.63 -5.50 6.83
C THR A 36 6.32 -5.23 8.30
N ILE A 37 5.09 -5.52 8.76
CA ILE A 37 4.70 -5.39 10.18
C ILE A 37 5.62 -6.22 11.09
N SER A 38 5.85 -7.49 10.74
CA SER A 38 6.70 -8.39 11.52
C SER A 38 8.12 -7.86 11.63
N ARG A 39 8.66 -7.29 10.54
CA ARG A 39 10.00 -6.70 10.57
C ARG A 39 10.06 -5.43 11.40
N ILE A 40 9.04 -4.56 11.33
CA ILE A 40 8.98 -3.37 12.18
C ILE A 40 8.91 -3.77 13.66
N LYS A 41 8.12 -4.79 14.02
CA LYS A 41 8.07 -5.33 15.39
C LYS A 41 9.45 -5.81 15.86
N LYS A 42 10.13 -6.60 15.03
CA LYS A 42 11.49 -7.07 15.33
C LYS A 42 12.47 -5.90 15.54
N ILE A 43 12.45 -4.91 14.66
CA ILE A 43 13.29 -3.71 14.76
C ILE A 43 13.00 -2.96 16.07
N LYS A 44 11.73 -2.80 16.42
CA LYS A 44 11.30 -2.16 17.67
C LYS A 44 11.86 -2.88 18.89
N ASP A 45 11.75 -4.21 18.90
CA ASP A 45 12.19 -5.04 20.02
C ASP A 45 13.72 -5.04 20.14
N GLU A 46 14.46 -5.06 19.02
CA GLU A 46 15.92 -5.13 18.99
C GLU A 46 16.63 -3.77 19.18
N HIS A 47 16.05 -2.69 18.63
CA HIS A 47 16.75 -1.40 18.51
C HIS A 47 16.16 -0.27 19.32
N PHE A 48 14.88 -0.36 19.73
CA PHE A 48 14.18 0.81 20.27
C PHE A 48 13.82 0.73 21.75
N GLN A 49 14.13 -0.38 22.46
CA GLN A 49 13.88 -0.60 23.90
C GLN A 49 12.81 0.34 24.50
N MET A 50 11.58 0.25 23.97
CA MET A 50 10.57 1.27 24.28
C MET A 50 10.04 1.07 25.69
N SER A 51 10.08 2.14 26.50
CA SER A 51 9.24 2.23 27.68
C SER A 51 7.76 2.29 27.24
N PRO A 52 6.84 1.54 27.87
CA PRO A 52 5.42 1.47 27.46
C PRO A 52 4.65 2.79 27.57
N GLU A 53 5.27 3.86 28.07
CA GLU A 53 4.62 5.13 28.44
C GLU A 53 4.69 6.22 27.35
N ILE A 54 5.37 5.99 26.22
CA ILE A 54 5.45 7.02 25.19
C ILE A 54 4.15 7.00 24.35
N ASP A 55 3.26 7.94 24.65
CA ASP A 55 2.10 8.26 23.83
C ASP A 55 2.52 9.15 22.64
N PHE A 56 2.64 8.53 21.46
CA PHE A 56 3.15 9.18 20.24
C PHE A 56 2.10 10.01 19.48
N GLY A 57 1.14 10.58 20.22
CA GLY A 57 0.11 11.47 19.69
C GLY A 57 -1.14 10.72 19.21
N PRO A 58 -2.21 11.49 18.93
CA PRO A 58 -3.51 10.94 18.55
C PRO A 58 -3.35 10.04 17.33
N ASP A 59 -4.11 8.94 17.32
CA ASP A 59 -4.31 8.14 16.11
C ASP A 59 -4.90 9.08 15.05
N ILE A 60 -4.04 9.64 14.20
CA ILE A 60 -4.48 10.45 13.08
C ILE A 60 -5.27 9.45 12.25
N ASP A 61 -6.60 9.61 12.26
CA ASP A 61 -7.55 8.69 11.67
C ASP A 61 -7.44 8.75 10.15
N THR A 62 -6.30 8.26 9.66
CA THR A 62 -5.95 8.30 8.27
C THR A 62 -6.87 7.28 7.60
N PRO A 63 -7.72 7.73 6.68
CA PRO A 63 -8.77 6.88 6.15
C PRO A 63 -8.21 5.72 5.33
N ILE A 64 -8.86 4.56 5.44
CA ILE A 64 -8.63 3.38 4.61
C ILE A 64 -9.86 3.19 3.72
N ASP A 65 -10.10 4.18 2.87
CA ASP A 65 -11.32 4.27 2.06
C ASP A 65 -11.21 3.53 0.72
N GLY A 66 -10.01 3.50 0.13
CA GLY A 66 -9.76 2.88 -1.17
C GLY A 66 -8.30 2.87 -1.57
N LEU A 67 -8.01 2.19 -2.67
CA LEU A 67 -6.64 1.94 -3.12
C LEU A 67 -5.82 3.24 -3.34
N THR A 68 -6.47 4.31 -3.81
CA THR A 68 -5.84 5.63 -3.99
C THR A 68 -5.37 6.24 -2.66
N SER A 69 -6.19 6.23 -1.60
CA SER A 69 -5.82 6.83 -0.32
C SER A 69 -4.73 6.03 0.39
N ILE A 70 -4.77 4.70 0.27
CA ILE A 70 -3.70 3.81 0.74
C ILE A 70 -2.38 4.12 0.04
N PHE A 71 -2.39 4.15 -1.29
CA PHE A 71 -1.20 4.43 -2.07
C PHE A 71 -0.58 5.78 -1.70
N PHE A 72 -1.42 6.81 -1.58
CA PHE A 72 -0.99 8.15 -1.22
C PHE A 72 -0.31 8.21 0.15
N HIS A 73 -0.95 7.65 1.19
CA HIS A 73 -0.40 7.69 2.54
C HIS A 73 0.88 6.85 2.68
N LEU A 74 0.94 5.66 2.07
CA LEU A 74 2.15 4.85 2.08
C LEU A 74 3.30 5.52 1.31
N SER A 75 3.01 6.28 0.25
CA SER A 75 4.03 7.06 -0.47
C SER A 75 4.58 8.19 0.38
N TYR A 76 3.72 8.86 1.16
CA TYR A 76 4.16 9.85 2.16
C TYR A 76 5.11 9.23 3.19
N LEU A 77 4.75 8.07 3.76
CA LEU A 77 5.60 7.37 4.74
C LEU A 77 6.93 6.89 4.14
N GLU A 78 6.94 6.42 2.88
CA GLU A 78 8.18 6.04 2.17
C GLU A 78 9.14 7.23 2.07
N LEU A 79 8.64 8.39 1.66
CA LEU A 79 9.43 9.61 1.56
C LEU A 79 10.03 10.01 2.91
N ARG A 80 9.24 9.96 4.00
CA ARG A 80 9.72 10.33 5.35
C ARG A 80 10.77 9.35 5.86
N LEU A 81 10.59 8.06 5.61
CA LEU A 81 11.53 7.01 6.03
C LEU A 81 12.83 7.01 5.20
N ARG A 82 12.82 7.54 3.97
CA ARG A 82 14.00 7.59 3.09
C ARG A 82 15.07 8.59 3.52
N VAL A 83 14.68 9.63 4.26
CA VAL A 83 15.54 10.79 4.58
C VAL A 83 16.75 10.41 5.45
N LEU A 84 16.69 9.33 6.23
CA LEU A 84 17.86 8.78 6.95
C LEU A 84 17.83 7.24 6.94
N PRO A 85 18.55 6.56 6.01
CA PRO A 85 18.56 5.10 5.96
C PRO A 85 19.47 4.54 7.05
N GLU A 86 18.94 4.36 8.26
CA GLU A 86 19.59 3.49 9.23
C GLU A 86 19.62 2.06 8.69
N GLN A 87 20.74 1.36 8.88
CA GLN A 87 20.96 0.03 8.27
C GLN A 87 19.86 -0.97 8.62
N HIS A 88 19.31 -0.88 9.83
CA HIS A 88 18.23 -1.74 10.30
C HIS A 88 16.86 -1.43 9.64
N LEU A 89 16.67 -0.22 9.09
CA LEU A 89 15.44 0.19 8.39
C LEU A 89 15.45 -0.11 6.89
N LYS A 90 16.64 -0.37 6.31
CA LYS A 90 16.81 -0.58 4.88
C LYS A 90 15.85 -1.64 4.31
N GLN A 91 15.65 -2.74 5.04
CA GLN A 91 14.75 -3.79 4.56
C GLN A 91 13.27 -3.40 4.68
N VAL A 92 12.89 -2.55 5.65
CA VAL A 92 11.52 -2.00 5.72
C VAL A 92 11.25 -1.09 4.52
N GLN A 93 12.23 -0.26 4.13
CA GLN A 93 12.14 0.59 2.95
C GLN A 93 11.95 -0.24 1.67
N VAL A 94 12.77 -1.29 1.48
CA VAL A 94 12.66 -2.18 0.32
C VAL A 94 11.27 -2.84 0.24
N ASP A 95 10.76 -3.32 1.37
CA ASP A 95 9.44 -3.94 1.42
C ASP A 95 8.31 -2.95 1.15
N LEU A 96 8.45 -1.71 1.64
CA LEU A 96 7.49 -0.63 1.39
C LEU A 96 7.50 -0.20 -0.09
N GLU A 97 8.67 -0.04 -0.71
CA GLU A 97 8.80 0.24 -2.15
C GLU A 97 8.16 -0.88 -2.99
N ALA A 98 8.38 -2.15 -2.63
CA ALA A 98 7.79 -3.28 -3.32
C ALA A 98 6.25 -3.29 -3.18
N LEU A 99 5.75 -2.99 -1.97
CA LEU A 99 4.32 -2.88 -1.71
C LEU A 99 3.69 -1.75 -2.54
N LEU A 100 4.31 -0.57 -2.55
CA LEU A 100 3.85 0.58 -3.35
C LEU A 100 3.76 0.24 -4.83
N ARG A 101 4.79 -0.39 -5.43
CA ARG A 101 4.74 -0.82 -6.83
C ARG A 101 3.63 -1.83 -7.11
N THR A 102 3.34 -2.71 -6.16
CA THR A 102 2.26 -3.70 -6.28
C THR A 102 0.89 -3.00 -6.24
N LEU A 103 0.71 -2.05 -5.31
CA LEU A 103 -0.51 -1.25 -5.19
C LEU A 103 -0.71 -0.32 -6.39
N GLU A 104 0.35 0.26 -6.93
CA GLU A 104 0.33 1.09 -8.14
C GLU A 104 -0.11 0.27 -9.36
N GLY A 105 0.51 -0.89 -9.59
CA GLY A 105 0.12 -1.78 -10.68
C GLY A 105 -1.35 -2.21 -10.57
N LEU A 106 -1.79 -2.50 -9.34
CA LEU A 106 -3.19 -2.81 -9.07
C LEU A 106 -4.09 -1.61 -9.37
N ALA A 107 -3.75 -0.41 -8.89
CA ALA A 107 -4.51 0.82 -9.10
C ALA A 107 -4.64 1.15 -10.59
N ILE A 108 -3.57 1.00 -11.37
CA ILE A 108 -3.59 1.18 -12.83
C ILE A 108 -4.51 0.15 -13.47
N SER A 109 -4.38 -1.13 -13.13
CA SER A 109 -5.22 -2.20 -13.69
C SER A 109 -6.71 -2.04 -13.37
N GLN A 110 -7.02 -1.43 -12.22
CA GLN A 110 -8.39 -1.16 -11.76
C GLN A 110 -8.89 0.23 -12.19
N GLY A 111 -8.06 1.04 -12.85
CA GLY A 111 -8.39 2.39 -13.30
C GLY A 111 -8.70 3.36 -12.17
N CYS A 112 -8.02 3.24 -11.03
CA CYS A 112 -8.07 4.22 -9.96
C CYS A 112 -7.38 5.53 -10.39
N PRO A 113 -7.84 6.69 -9.89
CA PRO A 113 -7.05 7.92 -9.99
C PRO A 113 -5.82 7.79 -9.09
N LEU A 114 -4.63 8.04 -9.64
CA LEU A 114 -3.38 8.12 -8.88
C LEU A 114 -2.92 9.58 -8.80
N PRO A 115 -2.35 10.01 -7.67
CA PRO A 115 -1.79 11.35 -7.52
C PRO A 115 -0.60 11.53 -8.47
N ASN A 116 -0.47 12.72 -9.07
CA ASN A 116 0.69 13.05 -9.89
C ASN A 116 1.96 13.04 -9.02
N SER A 117 3.05 12.47 -9.55
CA SER A 117 4.35 12.34 -8.88
C SER A 117 4.94 13.68 -8.39
N GLU A 118 4.43 14.81 -8.87
CA GLU A 118 4.96 16.16 -8.58
C GLU A 118 4.28 16.85 -7.40
N THR A 119 3.21 16.30 -6.81
CA THR A 119 2.48 16.97 -5.74
C THR A 119 3.20 16.80 -4.40
N PRO A 120 3.87 17.82 -3.85
CA PRO A 120 4.55 17.70 -2.57
C PRO A 120 3.50 17.95 -1.49
N VAL A 121 3.05 16.89 -0.81
CA VAL A 121 2.07 17.02 0.26
C VAL A 121 2.74 16.78 1.61
N HIS A 122 2.61 17.81 2.46
CA HIS A 122 3.11 17.99 3.83
C HIS A 122 4.46 18.71 3.94
N LYS A 123 4.38 20.05 3.92
CA LYS A 123 5.29 20.91 4.67
C LYS A 123 4.92 20.78 6.15
N ASP A 124 5.64 19.95 6.90
CA ASP A 124 5.68 20.10 8.36
C ASP A 124 7.12 20.26 8.84
N GLN A 125 7.26 21.31 9.65
CA GLN A 125 8.49 21.84 10.21
C GLN A 125 9.09 20.83 11.19
N MET A 126 10.40 20.65 11.08
CA MET A 126 11.19 19.67 11.82
C MET A 126 11.11 19.90 13.33
N ALA A 127 10.56 18.93 14.06
CA ALA A 127 11.07 18.55 15.37
C ALA A 127 12.09 17.42 15.18
N PHE A 128 13.08 17.36 16.09
CA PHE A 128 14.33 16.59 16.03
C PHE A 128 14.33 15.27 15.20
N PRO A 129 15.34 15.05 14.34
CA PRO A 129 15.36 14.00 13.31
C PRO A 129 15.40 12.54 13.82
N VAL A 130 15.71 12.31 15.11
CA VAL A 130 15.74 10.95 15.69
C VAL A 130 14.38 10.55 16.24
N THR A 131 13.68 11.46 16.93
CA THR A 131 12.30 11.26 17.39
C THR A 131 11.30 11.09 16.24
N SER A 132 11.62 11.65 15.07
CA SER A 132 10.75 11.54 13.89
C SER A 132 10.75 10.16 13.23
N ASN A 133 11.87 9.44 13.17
CA ASN A 133 11.95 8.13 12.49
C ASN A 133 11.11 7.07 13.21
N LEU A 134 11.23 7.03 14.54
CA LEU A 134 10.47 6.11 15.36
C LEU A 134 8.97 6.35 15.23
N GLN A 135 8.58 7.62 15.19
CA GLN A 135 7.19 8.02 15.00
C GLN A 135 6.66 7.55 13.64
N TYR A 136 7.40 7.75 12.54
CA TYR A 136 6.99 7.27 11.21
C TYR A 136 6.98 5.75 11.08
N LEU A 137 7.86 5.04 11.77
CA LEU A 137 7.83 3.56 11.81
C LEU A 137 6.62 3.03 12.56
N LEU A 138 6.26 3.67 13.68
CA LEU A 138 5.08 3.33 14.45
C LEU A 138 3.80 3.66 13.69
N GLU A 139 3.75 4.81 13.02
CA GLU A 139 2.67 5.20 12.13
C GLU A 139 2.50 4.19 10.99
N LEU A 140 3.60 3.80 10.33
CA LEU A 140 3.60 2.75 9.31
C LEU A 140 3.09 1.42 9.87
N GLN A 141 3.54 1.01 11.05
CA GLN A 141 3.08 -0.24 11.67
C GLN A 141 1.55 -0.21 11.90
N ARG A 142 1.05 0.85 12.55
CA ARG A 142 -0.38 1.02 12.85
C ARG A 142 -1.21 1.06 11.57
N TYR A 143 -0.76 1.81 10.57
CA TYR A 143 -1.45 1.92 9.29
C TYR A 143 -1.52 0.58 8.55
N LEU A 144 -0.41 -0.17 8.51
CA LEU A 144 -0.37 -1.50 7.90
C LEU A 144 -1.24 -2.51 8.65
N GLU A 145 -1.31 -2.44 9.98
CA GLU A 145 -2.22 -3.26 10.78
C GLU A 145 -3.68 -2.93 10.45
N LYS A 146 -4.05 -1.65 10.40
CA LYS A 146 -5.39 -1.19 9.98
C LYS A 146 -5.70 -1.61 8.54
N PHE A 147 -4.73 -1.51 7.62
CA PHE A 147 -4.87 -1.94 6.22
C PHE A 147 -5.14 -3.44 6.11
N CYS A 148 -4.38 -4.26 6.83
CA CYS A 148 -4.58 -5.71 6.84
C CYS A 148 -5.96 -6.11 7.39
N LEU A 149 -6.49 -5.40 8.38
CA LEU A 149 -7.81 -5.65 8.98
C LEU A 149 -8.97 -5.20 8.09
N ASN A 150 -8.76 -4.20 7.24
CA ASN A 150 -9.80 -3.63 6.39
C ASN A 150 -9.70 -4.06 4.92
N MET A 151 -8.71 -4.91 4.57
CA MET A 151 -8.43 -5.31 3.20
C MET A 151 -9.64 -5.88 2.46
N ASP A 152 -10.43 -6.72 3.14
CA ASP A 152 -11.64 -7.34 2.58
C ASP A 152 -12.77 -6.32 2.28
N LYS A 153 -12.70 -5.11 2.85
CA LYS A 153 -13.72 -4.05 2.73
C LYS A 153 -13.31 -2.92 1.78
N LEU A 154 -12.14 -3.04 1.15
CA LEU A 154 -11.58 -1.97 0.34
C LEU A 154 -12.33 -1.75 -0.96
N LYS A 155 -12.44 -0.48 -1.33
CA LYS A 155 -12.81 -0.07 -2.69
C LYS A 155 -11.55 -0.14 -3.56
N TRP A 156 -11.44 -1.22 -4.35
CA TRP A 156 -10.28 -1.51 -5.22
C TRP A 156 -10.28 -0.75 -6.57
N CYS A 157 -11.36 0.00 -6.86
CA CYS A 157 -11.73 0.65 -8.15
C CYS A 157 -12.16 -0.37 -9.22
N LYS A 158 -13.14 -0.16 -10.13
CA LYS A 158 -14.01 0.96 -10.53
C LYS A 158 -15.49 0.75 -10.12
N ASP A 159 -16.28 1.82 -10.12
CA ASP A 159 -17.53 1.86 -10.87
C ASP A 159 -17.52 3.11 -11.77
N THR A 160 -17.67 2.92 -13.08
CA THR A 160 -17.63 4.00 -14.09
C THR A 160 -18.92 4.79 -14.09
N GLY A 161 -18.99 5.82 -13.25
CA GLY A 161 -20.03 6.85 -13.31
C GLY A 161 -19.65 8.04 -14.19
N VAL A 162 -19.25 7.82 -15.45
CA VAL A 162 -19.29 8.84 -16.52
C VAL A 162 -19.51 8.12 -17.86
N ALA A 163 -20.76 7.73 -18.10
CA ALA A 163 -21.30 7.91 -19.44
C ALA A 163 -21.49 9.42 -19.64
N GLU A 164 -21.21 9.90 -20.85
CA GLU A 164 -21.30 11.28 -21.36
C GLU A 164 -20.00 12.12 -21.37
N ARG A 165 -19.76 12.64 -22.59
CA ARG A 165 -18.72 13.58 -23.03
C ARG A 165 -17.38 12.86 -23.24
N TYR A 166 -16.97 12.50 -24.45
CA TYR A 166 -16.89 13.34 -25.64
C TYR A 166 -17.18 12.53 -26.91
N ILE A 167 -18.36 12.77 -27.49
CA ILE A 167 -18.50 12.89 -28.94
C ILE A 167 -18.92 14.33 -29.17
N SER A 168 -17.98 15.12 -29.67
CA SER A 168 -18.21 16.38 -30.40
C SER A 168 -16.95 16.70 -31.16
#